data_AF-A0AAD7XFP2-F1
#
_entry.id   AF-A0AAD7XFP2-F1
#
_cell.length_a   1.000
_cell.length_b   1.000
_cell.length_c   1.000
_cell.angle_alpha   90.00
_cell.angle_beta   90.00
_cell.angle_gamma   90.00
#
_symmetry.space_group_name_H-M   'P 1'
#
loop_
_entity.id
_entity.type
_entity.pdbx_description
1 polymer ?
#
loop_
_entity_poly.entity_id
_entity_poly.type
_entity_poly.pdbx_seq_one_letter_code
_entity_poly.pdbx_strand_id
1 'polypeptide(L)'
;MSFPITPSSSPARPRRSDPQPQHDGPSSQRQKPTGTIFKFDEYVMKTIPDWVPHTEEEFKAQLKNNSGVTEAETQALIDQCNWAAEDGFKSGALSVRALGRKPAVDDPNVYTVRIPGTDLAIRMWDGGMDLYGQFCLDFFDVRRKVAVNLPEGYTLWPAGTNAPGVFMMPMDGPLPSWEACFGYKPEAIPAGEEKWSVVAGSYITLQRSDRPEDNFTFAVPMRQVPMYQCRPIAQPKGQTPAAAAHAYLRQLPESSYLRRPAFAMSFPVVPSSSSGRARPHRSDGQQPQHDGLESTQRRKPAGTILKFDEYVMKSIPDWVPQTEEGIKEQLKYSGATEAEIQQLIDDCNKAAEHDYNSGTFAVRAIGRKPAVDDPNVYTVRIPNTDLAIRMWDGGMDLYGQFCLDFFDVRRKVPVNLPKGYALWPAGTSAPGVFMMPMQGPLPSWEACFGYKPEAIPAGEEKWSVVAGSYITLQRSDRPEDNFTFAVPVRQVPTYQDRPIAQPVRGPVA
;
A
#
# COMPACT_ATOMS: atom_id res chain seq x y z
N MET A 1 -56.68 -15.46 -27.67
CA MET A 1 -56.32 -14.17 -28.30
C MET A 1 -54.88 -14.29 -28.73
N SER A 2 -54.68 -14.46 -30.02
CA SER A 2 -53.41 -14.83 -30.64
C SER A 2 -53.01 -13.70 -31.57
N PHE A 3 -51.78 -13.19 -31.43
CA PHE A 3 -51.21 -12.21 -32.35
C PHE A 3 -50.20 -12.91 -33.28
N PRO A 4 -50.24 -12.65 -34.60
CA PRO A 4 -49.26 -13.19 -35.53
C PRO A 4 -48.01 -12.29 -35.56
N ILE A 5 -46.83 -12.89 -35.48
CA ILE A 5 -45.55 -12.22 -35.74
C ILE A 5 -45.16 -12.52 -37.20
N THR A 6 -44.98 -11.46 -37.97
CA THR A 6 -44.43 -11.48 -39.33
C THR A 6 -42.91 -11.75 -39.31
N PRO A 7 -42.36 -12.46 -40.31
CA PRO A 7 -40.92 -12.67 -40.41
C PRO A 7 -40.24 -11.43 -41.02
N SER A 8 -39.27 -10.87 -40.30
CA SER A 8 -38.37 -9.84 -40.82
C SER A 8 -37.22 -10.52 -41.58
N SER A 9 -37.21 -10.36 -42.90
CA SER A 9 -36.11 -10.71 -43.79
C SER A 9 -35.04 -9.62 -43.73
N SER A 10 -33.97 -9.85 -42.97
CA SER A 10 -32.74 -9.07 -43.10
C SER A 10 -31.87 -9.63 -44.25
N PRO A 11 -31.30 -8.77 -45.10
CA PRO A 11 -30.48 -9.21 -46.23
C PRO A 11 -29.13 -9.76 -45.76
N ALA A 12 -28.65 -10.79 -46.47
CA ALA A 12 -27.37 -11.43 -46.23
C ALA A 12 -26.21 -10.41 -46.28
N ARG A 13 -25.51 -10.28 -45.16
CA ARG A 13 -24.26 -9.52 -45.05
C ARG A 13 -23.18 -10.26 -45.86
N PRO A 14 -22.40 -9.59 -46.73
CA PRO A 14 -21.29 -10.24 -47.42
C PRO A 14 -20.23 -10.67 -46.41
N ARG A 15 -19.77 -11.92 -46.52
CA ARG A 15 -18.60 -12.43 -45.79
C ARG A 15 -17.40 -11.55 -46.14
N ARG A 16 -16.97 -10.71 -45.20
CA ARG A 16 -15.61 -10.16 -45.21
C ARG A 16 -14.68 -11.33 -44.89
N SER A 17 -13.79 -11.65 -45.82
CA SER A 17 -12.61 -12.45 -45.55
C SER A 17 -11.75 -11.69 -44.56
N ASP A 18 -11.60 -12.23 -43.36
CA ASP A 18 -10.69 -11.70 -42.35
C ASP A 18 -9.26 -11.69 -42.90
N PRO A 19 -8.52 -10.58 -42.80
CA PRO A 19 -7.10 -10.57 -43.10
C PRO A 19 -6.39 -11.41 -42.05
N GLN A 20 -5.89 -12.57 -42.48
CA GLN A 20 -4.94 -13.39 -41.74
C GLN A 20 -3.75 -12.49 -41.34
N PRO A 21 -3.43 -12.31 -40.04
CA PRO A 21 -2.22 -11.63 -39.65
C PRO A 21 -1.03 -12.52 -40.04
N GLN A 22 -0.33 -12.16 -41.12
CA GLN A 22 0.96 -12.75 -41.45
C GLN A 22 1.99 -12.23 -40.43
N HIS A 23 2.14 -12.96 -39.32
CA HIS A 23 3.27 -12.84 -38.40
C HIS A 23 4.08 -14.14 -38.40
N ASP A 24 4.39 -14.66 -39.59
CA ASP A 24 5.39 -15.71 -39.78
C ASP A 24 6.76 -15.08 -40.07
N GLY A 25 7.30 -14.35 -39.10
CA GLY A 25 8.75 -14.26 -38.98
C GLY A 25 9.22 -15.62 -38.44
N PRO A 26 10.24 -16.27 -39.01
CA PRO A 26 10.75 -17.51 -38.44
C PRO A 26 11.20 -17.20 -37.01
N SER A 27 10.43 -17.66 -36.03
CA SER A 27 10.88 -17.87 -34.67
C SER A 27 12.08 -18.79 -34.76
N SER A 28 13.28 -18.22 -34.94
CA SER A 28 14.51 -18.95 -34.84
C SER A 28 14.51 -19.56 -33.43
N GLN A 29 14.25 -20.86 -33.36
CA GLN A 29 14.34 -21.60 -32.11
C GLN A 29 15.79 -21.42 -31.65
N ARG A 30 15.97 -20.51 -30.68
CA ARG A 30 17.27 -20.21 -30.11
C ARG A 30 17.79 -21.51 -29.51
N GLN A 31 18.85 -22.05 -30.08
CA GLN A 31 19.49 -23.26 -29.52
C GLN A 31 19.94 -22.93 -28.10
N LYS A 32 19.58 -23.78 -27.14
CA LYS A 32 20.02 -23.63 -25.74
C LYS A 32 21.56 -23.64 -25.73
N PRO A 33 22.24 -22.59 -25.24
CA PRO A 33 23.70 -22.58 -25.18
C PRO A 33 24.20 -23.73 -24.29
N THR A 34 25.34 -24.32 -24.64
CA THR A 34 25.94 -25.49 -23.96
C THR A 34 26.59 -25.17 -22.60
N GLY A 35 26.44 -23.94 -22.11
CA GLY A 35 26.85 -23.49 -20.78
C GLY A 35 26.18 -22.16 -20.45
N THR A 36 25.99 -21.87 -19.15
CA THR A 36 25.53 -20.56 -18.70
C THR A 36 26.72 -19.74 -18.21
N ILE A 37 26.75 -18.45 -18.50
CA ILE A 37 27.75 -17.53 -17.92
C ILE A 37 27.48 -17.34 -16.43
N PHE A 38 26.20 -17.41 -16.06
CA PHE A 38 25.74 -17.11 -14.72
C PHE A 38 25.28 -18.38 -13.98
N LYS A 39 25.81 -18.60 -12.78
CA LYS A 39 25.46 -19.73 -11.92
C LYS A 39 24.00 -19.72 -11.55
N PHE A 40 23.41 -18.53 -11.34
CA PHE A 40 21.98 -18.39 -11.10
C PHE A 40 21.16 -18.99 -12.25
N ASP A 41 21.56 -18.81 -13.50
CA ASP A 41 20.86 -19.41 -14.65
C ASP A 41 20.87 -20.95 -14.57
N GLU A 42 21.94 -21.58 -14.08
CA GLU A 42 21.95 -23.03 -13.85
C GLU A 42 20.88 -23.44 -12.83
N TYR A 43 20.71 -22.67 -11.76
CA TYR A 43 19.67 -22.92 -10.75
C TYR A 43 18.27 -22.61 -11.29
N VAL A 44 18.11 -21.56 -12.09
CA VAL A 44 16.84 -21.23 -12.74
C VAL A 44 16.46 -22.30 -13.73
N MET A 45 17.37 -22.75 -14.60
CA MET A 45 17.11 -23.82 -15.56
C MET A 45 16.76 -25.15 -14.89
N LYS A 46 17.31 -25.45 -13.70
CA LYS A 46 16.87 -26.60 -12.90
C LYS A 46 15.41 -26.50 -12.45
N THR A 47 14.92 -25.29 -12.23
CA THR A 47 13.56 -25.02 -11.70
C THR A 47 12.54 -24.74 -12.81
N ILE A 48 13.01 -24.10 -13.88
CA ILE A 48 12.27 -23.62 -15.04
C ILE A 48 13.05 -24.12 -16.28
N PRO A 49 12.81 -25.36 -16.73
CA PRO A 49 13.60 -25.98 -17.81
C PRO A 49 13.59 -25.21 -19.12
N ASP A 50 12.56 -24.40 -19.36
CA ASP A 50 12.39 -23.58 -20.56
C ASP A 50 13.02 -22.19 -20.45
N TRP A 51 13.67 -21.88 -19.32
CA TRP A 51 14.47 -20.67 -19.18
C TRP A 51 15.58 -20.64 -20.22
N VAL A 52 15.64 -19.54 -20.97
CA VAL A 52 16.71 -19.27 -21.92
C VAL A 52 17.62 -18.23 -21.26
N PRO A 53 18.83 -18.62 -20.80
CA PRO A 53 19.75 -17.67 -20.20
C PRO A 53 20.17 -16.62 -21.22
N HIS A 54 20.51 -15.43 -20.72
CA HIS A 54 21.13 -14.40 -21.56
C HIS A 54 22.46 -14.90 -22.11
N THR A 55 22.82 -14.47 -23.32
CA THR A 55 24.20 -14.64 -23.79
C THR A 55 25.13 -13.72 -23.00
N GLU A 56 26.44 -13.96 -23.12
CA GLU A 56 27.43 -13.15 -22.41
C GLU A 56 27.33 -11.70 -22.87
N GLU A 57 27.19 -11.49 -24.16
CA GLU A 57 27.06 -10.18 -24.78
C GLU A 57 25.80 -9.44 -24.32
N GLU A 58 24.67 -10.14 -24.23
CA GLU A 58 23.40 -9.58 -23.74
C GLU A 58 23.52 -9.14 -22.28
N PHE A 59 24.11 -9.99 -21.44
CA PHE A 59 24.29 -9.69 -20.03
C PHE A 59 25.29 -8.54 -19.81
N LYS A 60 26.42 -8.55 -20.52
CA LYS A 60 27.40 -7.45 -20.49
C LYS A 60 26.77 -6.13 -20.95
N ALA A 61 25.97 -6.15 -22.02
CA ALA A 61 25.25 -4.98 -22.48
C ALA A 61 24.27 -4.46 -21.42
N GLN A 62 23.55 -5.36 -20.74
CA GLN A 62 22.63 -5.00 -19.66
C GLN A 62 23.37 -4.35 -18.48
N LEU A 63 24.49 -4.91 -18.03
CA LEU A 63 25.30 -4.35 -16.94
C LEU A 63 25.87 -2.97 -17.30
N LYS A 64 26.36 -2.81 -18.53
CA LYS A 64 26.85 -1.52 -19.02
C LYS A 64 25.74 -0.47 -19.03
N ASN A 65 24.54 -0.84 -19.48
CA ASN A 65 23.39 0.06 -19.56
C ASN A 65 22.83 0.44 -18.18
N ASN A 66 22.78 -0.51 -17.24
CA ASN A 66 22.14 -0.29 -15.93
C ASN A 66 23.07 0.34 -14.89
N SER A 67 24.36 0.05 -14.96
CA SER A 67 25.32 0.39 -13.89
C SER A 67 26.54 1.17 -14.36
N GLY A 68 26.69 1.44 -15.66
CA GLY A 68 27.82 2.22 -16.20
C GLY A 68 29.18 1.54 -16.04
N VAL A 69 29.18 0.24 -15.79
CA VAL A 69 30.36 -0.57 -15.45
C VAL A 69 31.27 -0.68 -16.67
N THR A 70 32.58 -0.52 -16.47
CA THR A 70 33.56 -0.72 -17.54
C THR A 70 33.71 -2.20 -17.89
N GLU A 71 34.26 -2.51 -19.06
CA GLU A 71 34.46 -3.90 -19.48
C GLU A 71 35.39 -4.68 -18.53
N ALA A 72 36.39 -4.01 -17.96
CA ALA A 72 37.29 -4.59 -16.97
C ALA A 72 36.57 -4.92 -15.65
N GLU A 73 35.63 -4.08 -15.20
CA GLU A 73 34.84 -4.33 -13.99
C GLU A 73 33.71 -5.34 -14.22
N THR A 74 33.27 -5.51 -15.46
CA THR A 74 32.14 -6.38 -15.82
C THR A 74 32.44 -7.84 -15.47
N GLN A 75 33.67 -8.33 -15.74
CA GLN A 75 34.05 -9.69 -15.39
C GLN A 75 34.09 -9.90 -13.87
N ALA A 76 34.66 -8.95 -13.13
CA ALA A 76 34.70 -9.03 -11.67
C ALA A 76 33.30 -9.06 -11.05
N LEU A 77 32.36 -8.29 -11.63
CA LEU A 77 30.96 -8.30 -11.20
C LEU A 77 30.26 -9.62 -11.54
N ILE A 78 30.52 -10.22 -12.71
CA ILE A 78 30.03 -11.56 -13.06
C ILE A 78 30.51 -12.59 -12.03
N ASP A 79 31.81 -12.59 -11.72
CA ASP A 79 32.40 -13.52 -10.77
C ASP A 79 31.82 -13.34 -9.35
N GLN A 80 31.65 -12.08 -8.92
CA GLN A 80 31.03 -11.74 -7.64
C GLN A 80 29.58 -12.23 -7.57
N CYS A 81 28.79 -11.98 -8.62
CA CYS A 81 27.40 -12.42 -8.69
C CYS A 81 27.31 -13.96 -8.72
N ASN A 82 28.25 -14.65 -9.40
CA ASN A 82 28.33 -16.11 -9.44
C ASN A 82 28.64 -16.70 -8.07
N TRP A 83 29.61 -16.12 -7.37
CA TRP A 83 29.94 -16.50 -5.99
C TRP A 83 28.74 -16.29 -5.06
N ALA A 84 28.09 -15.13 -5.12
CA ALA A 84 26.93 -14.82 -4.30
C ALA A 84 25.73 -15.75 -4.58
N ALA A 85 25.50 -16.09 -5.86
CA ALA A 85 24.48 -17.05 -6.24
C ALA A 85 24.80 -18.44 -5.66
N GLU A 86 26.01 -18.96 -5.86
CA GLU A 86 26.39 -20.26 -5.30
C GLU A 86 26.29 -20.31 -3.78
N ASP A 87 26.82 -19.32 -3.08
CA ASP A 87 26.77 -19.24 -1.61
C ASP A 87 25.31 -19.17 -1.13
N GLY A 88 24.50 -18.32 -1.75
CA GLY A 88 23.08 -18.19 -1.43
C GLY A 88 22.31 -19.50 -1.65
N PHE A 89 22.52 -20.20 -2.77
CA PHE A 89 21.84 -21.49 -3.02
C PHE A 89 22.36 -22.61 -2.12
N LYS A 90 23.67 -22.68 -1.83
CA LYS A 90 24.26 -23.69 -0.94
C LYS A 90 23.81 -23.51 0.51
N SER A 91 23.71 -22.26 0.97
CA SER A 91 23.24 -21.92 2.32
C SER A 91 21.71 -22.01 2.47
N GLY A 92 20.97 -22.08 1.36
CA GLY A 92 19.51 -21.99 1.33
C GLY A 92 18.97 -20.58 1.51
N ALA A 93 19.84 -19.56 1.58
CA ALA A 93 19.44 -18.15 1.63
C ALA A 93 18.81 -17.67 0.31
N LEU A 94 19.16 -18.29 -0.81
CA LEU A 94 18.53 -18.11 -2.11
C LEU A 94 17.78 -19.38 -2.52
N SER A 95 16.56 -19.19 -3.03
CA SER A 95 15.78 -20.23 -3.68
C SER A 95 15.19 -19.65 -4.96
N VAL A 96 15.25 -20.37 -6.08
CA VAL A 96 14.53 -19.96 -7.28
C VAL A 96 13.07 -20.27 -7.03
N ARG A 97 12.26 -19.22 -6.88
CA ARG A 97 10.80 -19.34 -6.86
C ARG A 97 10.29 -18.83 -8.19
N ALA A 98 9.68 -19.70 -8.97
CA ALA A 98 8.93 -19.28 -10.15
C ALA A 98 7.68 -18.53 -9.68
N LEU A 99 7.70 -17.21 -9.76
CA LEU A 99 6.56 -16.38 -9.36
C LEU A 99 5.40 -16.58 -10.35
N GLY A 100 4.19 -16.77 -9.82
CA GLY A 100 2.99 -16.86 -10.63
C GLY A 100 2.84 -18.11 -11.48
N ARG A 101 3.70 -19.13 -11.32
CA ARG A 101 3.54 -20.41 -12.01
C ARG A 101 2.17 -21.01 -11.64
N LYS A 102 1.34 -21.26 -12.64
CA LYS A 102 -0.01 -21.80 -12.44
C LYS A 102 0.08 -23.22 -11.87
N PRO A 103 -0.82 -23.57 -10.94
CA PRO A 103 -0.85 -24.89 -10.34
C PRO A 103 -1.35 -25.92 -11.34
N ALA A 104 -0.95 -27.18 -11.14
CA ALA A 104 -1.51 -28.31 -11.86
C ALA A 104 -3.03 -28.40 -11.61
N VAL A 105 -3.76 -29.07 -12.51
CA VAL A 105 -5.21 -29.23 -12.43
C VAL A 105 -5.65 -29.87 -11.10
N ASP A 106 -4.84 -30.77 -10.57
CA ASP A 106 -5.07 -31.60 -9.39
C ASP A 106 -4.24 -31.17 -8.17
N ASP A 107 -3.65 -29.97 -8.18
CA ASP A 107 -2.82 -29.48 -7.08
C ASP A 107 -3.66 -29.26 -5.79
N PRO A 108 -3.33 -29.97 -4.68
CA PRO A 108 -4.09 -29.84 -3.43
C PRO A 108 -3.84 -28.52 -2.69
N ASN A 109 -2.86 -27.72 -3.11
CA ASN A 109 -2.51 -26.43 -2.51
C ASN A 109 -3.16 -25.24 -3.21
N VAL A 110 -4.28 -25.49 -3.88
CA VAL A 110 -5.11 -24.47 -4.52
C VAL A 110 -6.37 -24.24 -3.70
N TYR A 111 -6.74 -22.98 -3.58
CA TYR A 111 -8.01 -22.53 -3.04
C TYR A 111 -8.93 -22.19 -4.20
N THR A 112 -10.19 -22.57 -4.11
CA THR A 112 -11.12 -22.48 -5.24
C THR A 112 -12.43 -21.84 -4.81
N VAL A 113 -12.99 -21.01 -5.68
CA VAL A 113 -14.31 -20.39 -5.52
C VAL A 113 -15.10 -20.60 -6.81
N ARG A 114 -16.27 -21.23 -6.73
CA ARG A 114 -17.15 -21.38 -7.90
C ARG A 114 -17.82 -20.06 -8.23
N ILE A 115 -17.84 -19.70 -9.51
CA ILE A 115 -18.55 -18.51 -9.99
C ILE A 115 -20.03 -18.90 -10.21
N PRO A 116 -20.98 -18.30 -9.48
CA PRO A 116 -22.40 -18.66 -9.59
C PRO A 116 -22.92 -18.60 -11.03
N GLY A 117 -23.69 -19.62 -11.42
CA GLY A 117 -24.33 -19.67 -12.74
C GLY A 117 -23.39 -19.94 -13.93
N THR A 118 -22.16 -20.39 -13.68
CA THR A 118 -21.17 -20.66 -14.74
C THR A 118 -20.41 -21.97 -14.49
N ASP A 119 -19.74 -22.48 -15.54
CA ASP A 119 -18.79 -23.60 -15.43
C ASP A 119 -17.38 -23.15 -14.95
N LEU A 120 -17.23 -21.88 -14.56
CA LEU A 120 -15.96 -21.31 -14.16
C LEU A 120 -15.73 -21.41 -12.65
N ALA A 121 -14.46 -21.39 -12.27
CA ALA A 121 -13.99 -21.19 -10.91
C ALA A 121 -12.84 -20.19 -10.90
N ILE A 122 -12.68 -19.50 -9.79
CA ILE A 122 -11.49 -18.72 -9.46
C ILE A 122 -10.57 -19.62 -8.66
N ARG A 123 -9.31 -19.73 -9.08
CA ARG A 123 -8.27 -20.44 -8.31
C ARG A 123 -7.34 -19.41 -7.67
N MET A 124 -6.92 -19.70 -6.45
CA MET A 124 -5.92 -18.93 -5.71
C MET A 124 -4.85 -19.86 -5.17
N TRP A 125 -3.59 -19.51 -5.33
CA TRP A 125 -2.46 -20.35 -4.90
C TRP A 125 -1.27 -19.47 -4.48
N ASP A 126 -0.32 -20.04 -3.75
CA ASP A 126 0.83 -19.26 -3.27
C ASP A 126 1.62 -18.65 -4.42
N GLY A 127 1.98 -19.44 -5.43
CA GLY A 127 2.69 -18.95 -6.62
C GLY A 127 4.01 -18.23 -6.29
N GLY A 128 4.64 -18.56 -5.16
CA GLY A 128 5.82 -17.85 -4.64
C GLY A 128 5.54 -16.46 -4.07
N MET A 129 4.27 -16.08 -3.91
CA MET A 129 3.83 -14.77 -3.42
C MET A 129 3.64 -14.72 -1.89
N ASP A 130 3.98 -15.79 -1.18
CA ASP A 130 3.87 -15.92 0.27
C ASP A 130 4.67 -14.88 1.04
N LEU A 131 5.89 -14.58 0.57
CA LEU A 131 6.75 -13.53 1.15
C LEU A 131 6.15 -12.12 1.01
N TYR A 132 5.26 -11.93 0.03
CA TYR A 132 4.54 -10.67 -0.18
C TYR A 132 3.17 -10.66 0.47
N GLY A 133 2.82 -11.68 1.26
CA GLY A 133 1.49 -11.78 1.86
C GLY A 133 0.36 -11.84 0.82
N GLN A 134 0.64 -12.28 -0.41
CA GLN A 134 -0.31 -12.26 -1.53
C GLN A 134 -0.51 -13.67 -2.10
N PHE A 135 -1.66 -13.93 -2.73
CA PHE A 135 -1.91 -15.12 -3.54
C PHE A 135 -1.89 -14.74 -5.02
N CYS A 136 -1.43 -15.65 -5.88
CA CYS A 136 -1.77 -15.58 -7.29
C CYS A 136 -3.23 -16.01 -7.48
N LEU A 137 -3.87 -15.46 -8.51
CA LEU A 137 -5.26 -15.73 -8.86
C LEU A 137 -5.40 -15.94 -10.36
N ASP A 138 -6.23 -16.89 -10.79
CA ASP A 138 -6.68 -17.04 -12.19
C ASP A 138 -8.11 -17.58 -12.31
N PHE A 139 -8.59 -17.68 -13.56
CA PHE A 139 -9.86 -18.31 -13.91
C PHE A 139 -9.61 -19.70 -14.47
N PHE A 140 -10.52 -20.61 -14.14
CA PHE A 140 -10.42 -22.02 -14.51
C PHE A 140 -11.77 -22.52 -14.99
N ASP A 141 -11.79 -23.10 -16.19
CA ASP A 141 -12.95 -23.80 -16.72
C ASP A 141 -12.98 -25.21 -16.11
N VAL A 142 -13.93 -25.44 -15.22
CA VAL A 142 -14.01 -26.69 -14.45
C VAL A 142 -14.35 -27.87 -15.33
N ARG A 143 -15.19 -27.66 -16.34
CA ARG A 143 -15.62 -28.71 -17.26
C ARG A 143 -14.48 -29.15 -18.17
N ARG A 144 -13.73 -28.18 -18.71
CA ARG A 144 -12.60 -28.43 -19.63
C ARG A 144 -11.30 -28.75 -18.89
N LYS A 145 -11.24 -28.45 -17.59
CA LYS A 145 -10.05 -28.58 -16.74
C LYS A 145 -8.86 -27.80 -17.28
N VAL A 146 -9.10 -26.57 -17.74
CA VAL A 146 -8.06 -25.67 -18.27
C VAL A 146 -8.17 -24.29 -17.64
N ALA A 147 -7.02 -23.66 -17.42
CA ALA A 147 -7.00 -22.24 -17.11
C ALA A 147 -7.54 -21.44 -18.31
N VAL A 148 -8.25 -20.36 -18.02
CA VAL A 148 -8.77 -19.43 -19.02
C VAL A 148 -8.41 -18.00 -18.61
N ASN A 149 -8.34 -17.08 -19.57
CA ASN A 149 -8.19 -15.66 -19.27
C ASN A 149 -9.51 -15.11 -18.69
N LEU A 150 -9.48 -13.87 -18.20
CA LEU A 150 -10.69 -13.19 -17.73
C LEU A 150 -11.76 -13.22 -18.83
N PRO A 151 -12.95 -13.78 -18.58
CA PRO A 151 -14.01 -13.80 -19.59
C PRO A 151 -14.44 -12.38 -19.98
N GLU A 152 -14.89 -12.22 -21.22
CA GLU A 152 -15.42 -10.94 -21.67
C GLU A 152 -16.59 -10.47 -20.78
N GLY A 153 -16.57 -9.18 -20.42
CA GLY A 153 -17.54 -8.58 -19.53
C GLY A 153 -17.27 -8.78 -18.03
N TYR A 154 -16.22 -9.51 -17.66
CA TYR A 154 -15.84 -9.72 -16.27
C TYR A 154 -14.78 -8.69 -15.87
N THR A 155 -14.85 -8.21 -14.63
CA THR A 155 -13.80 -7.37 -14.03
C THR A 155 -13.62 -7.71 -12.55
N LEU A 156 -12.38 -7.68 -12.07
CA LEU A 156 -12.07 -7.90 -10.66
C LEU A 156 -11.87 -6.56 -9.98
N TRP A 157 -12.52 -6.35 -8.83
CA TRP A 157 -12.41 -5.11 -8.07
C TRP A 157 -12.02 -5.41 -6.62
N PRO A 158 -11.18 -4.58 -5.99
CA PRO A 158 -11.10 -4.57 -4.53
C PRO A 158 -12.51 -4.36 -3.96
N ALA A 159 -12.93 -5.18 -3.00
CA ALA A 159 -14.15 -4.86 -2.28
C ALA A 159 -13.93 -3.58 -1.44
N GLY A 160 -14.98 -2.77 -1.30
CA GLY A 160 -14.91 -1.53 -0.50
C GLY A 160 -14.60 -1.77 0.99
N THR A 161 -14.69 -3.02 1.45
CA THR A 161 -14.19 -3.46 2.75
C THR A 161 -13.36 -4.73 2.59
N ASN A 162 -12.30 -4.84 3.37
CA ASN A 162 -11.49 -6.04 3.47
C ASN A 162 -11.63 -6.65 4.87
N ALA A 163 -11.06 -7.84 5.08
CA ALA A 163 -10.93 -8.36 6.44
C ALA A 163 -10.18 -7.35 7.33
N PRO A 164 -10.51 -7.29 8.63
CA PRO A 164 -9.82 -6.44 9.57
C PRO A 164 -8.28 -6.54 9.48
N GLY A 165 -7.62 -5.39 9.32
CA GLY A 165 -6.16 -5.29 9.21
C GLY A 165 -5.58 -5.47 7.79
N VAL A 166 -6.40 -5.85 6.82
CA VAL A 166 -5.95 -5.94 5.43
C VAL A 166 -6.07 -4.58 4.76
N PHE A 167 -4.90 -3.95 4.52
CA PHE A 167 -4.83 -2.74 3.73
C PHE A 167 -4.59 -3.09 2.27
N MET A 168 -5.56 -2.74 1.43
CA MET A 168 -5.31 -2.49 0.02
C MET A 168 -5.33 -0.98 -0.19
N MET A 169 -4.31 -0.45 -0.86
CA MET A 169 -4.40 0.90 -1.40
C MET A 169 -5.71 0.99 -2.18
N PRO A 170 -6.54 2.01 -1.96
CA PRO A 170 -7.71 2.24 -2.79
C PRO A 170 -7.19 2.45 -4.22
N MET A 171 -7.29 1.40 -5.03
CA MET A 171 -7.03 1.47 -6.45
C MET A 171 -8.33 1.96 -7.06
N ASP A 172 -8.30 3.14 -7.67
CA ASP A 172 -9.40 3.65 -8.47
C ASP A 172 -9.48 2.82 -9.75
N GLY A 173 -10.18 1.67 -9.69
CA GLY A 173 -10.37 0.83 -10.86
C GLY A 173 -10.35 -0.68 -10.59
N PRO A 174 -10.54 -1.46 -11.66
CA PRO A 174 -10.39 -2.91 -11.61
C PRO A 174 -8.92 -3.28 -11.35
N LEU A 175 -8.71 -4.45 -10.74
CA LEU A 175 -7.39 -5.04 -10.55
C LEU A 175 -6.78 -5.36 -11.93
N PRO A 176 -5.65 -4.74 -12.29
CA PRO A 176 -4.96 -5.10 -13.52
C PRO A 176 -4.34 -6.50 -13.39
N SER A 177 -4.39 -7.29 -14.46
CA SER A 177 -3.61 -8.52 -14.56
C SER A 177 -2.13 -8.20 -14.62
N TRP A 178 -1.28 -9.15 -14.26
CA TRP A 178 0.17 -8.99 -14.38
C TRP A 178 0.57 -8.66 -15.81
N GLU A 179 -0.04 -9.34 -16.78
CA GLU A 179 0.18 -9.12 -18.21
C GLU A 179 -0.15 -7.67 -18.60
N ALA A 180 -1.29 -7.14 -18.16
CA ALA A 180 -1.64 -5.74 -18.39
C ALA A 180 -0.63 -4.78 -17.74
N CYS A 181 -0.17 -5.08 -16.51
CA CYS A 181 0.90 -4.31 -15.87
C CYS A 181 2.24 -4.36 -16.63
N PHE A 182 2.51 -5.45 -17.35
CA PHE A 182 3.66 -5.57 -18.26
C PHE A 182 3.39 -5.00 -19.67
N GLY A 183 2.25 -4.35 -19.88
CA GLY A 183 1.90 -3.67 -21.13
C GLY A 183 1.34 -4.58 -22.21
N TYR A 184 1.00 -5.83 -21.90
CA TYR A 184 0.29 -6.69 -22.84
C TYR A 184 -1.14 -6.19 -23.03
N LYS A 185 -1.56 -6.15 -24.29
CA LYS A 185 -2.97 -5.95 -24.62
C LYS A 185 -3.75 -7.25 -24.38
N PRO A 186 -5.04 -7.19 -24.02
CA PRO A 186 -5.83 -8.39 -23.74
C PRO A 186 -5.75 -9.46 -24.83
N GLU A 187 -5.73 -9.06 -26.11
CA GLU A 187 -5.69 -9.98 -27.26
C GLU A 187 -4.32 -10.64 -27.45
N ALA A 188 -3.27 -10.07 -26.85
CA ALA A 188 -1.91 -10.60 -26.89
C ALA A 188 -1.61 -11.55 -25.73
N ILE A 189 -2.51 -11.67 -24.75
CA ILE A 189 -2.34 -12.57 -23.62
C ILE A 189 -2.67 -13.99 -24.09
N PRO A 190 -1.72 -14.95 -24.04
CA PRO A 190 -2.03 -16.33 -24.43
C PRO A 190 -3.19 -16.91 -23.62
N ALA A 191 -3.99 -17.76 -24.24
CA ALA A 191 -5.17 -18.32 -23.61
C ALA A 191 -4.81 -19.11 -22.34
N GLY A 192 -5.40 -18.71 -21.22
CA GLY A 192 -5.18 -19.35 -19.93
C GLY A 192 -3.91 -18.92 -19.22
N GLU A 193 -3.20 -17.88 -19.67
CA GLU A 193 -1.99 -17.38 -19.01
C GLU A 193 -2.23 -16.15 -18.11
N GLU A 194 -3.37 -15.47 -18.27
CA GLU A 194 -3.70 -14.28 -17.49
C GLU A 194 -3.79 -14.59 -15.99
N LYS A 195 -3.22 -13.72 -15.15
CA LYS A 195 -3.20 -13.87 -13.69
C LYS A 195 -3.13 -12.55 -12.95
N TRP A 196 -3.56 -12.59 -11.69
CA TRP A 196 -3.54 -11.46 -10.76
C TRP A 196 -2.80 -11.82 -9.48
N SER A 197 -2.43 -10.81 -8.71
CA SER A 197 -1.99 -10.97 -7.33
C SER A 197 -2.96 -10.26 -6.38
N VAL A 198 -3.40 -10.96 -5.34
CA VAL A 198 -4.38 -10.48 -4.37
C VAL A 198 -3.86 -10.66 -2.95
N VAL A 199 -4.13 -9.69 -2.06
CA VAL A 199 -3.61 -9.71 -0.68
C VAL A 199 -4.33 -10.77 0.14
N ALA A 200 -3.61 -11.57 0.92
CA ALA A 200 -4.20 -12.58 1.80
C ALA A 200 -5.18 -11.95 2.79
N GLY A 201 -6.39 -12.51 2.90
CA GLY A 201 -7.48 -11.96 3.71
C GLY A 201 -8.23 -10.78 3.08
N SER A 202 -7.85 -10.30 1.88
CA SER A 202 -8.65 -9.29 1.20
C SER A 202 -9.97 -9.88 0.69
N TYR A 203 -10.92 -9.02 0.34
CA TYR A 203 -12.15 -9.39 -0.34
C TYR A 203 -12.12 -8.81 -1.75
N ILE A 204 -12.45 -9.63 -2.74
CA ILE A 204 -12.47 -9.25 -4.15
C ILE A 204 -13.88 -9.41 -4.67
N THR A 205 -14.36 -8.41 -5.41
CA THR A 205 -15.65 -8.45 -6.09
C THR A 205 -15.44 -8.75 -7.56
N LEU A 206 -16.06 -9.83 -8.04
CA LEU A 206 -16.18 -10.08 -9.46
C LEU A 206 -17.41 -9.36 -9.98
N GLN A 207 -17.21 -8.37 -10.84
CA GLN A 207 -18.29 -7.69 -11.53
C GLN A 207 -18.50 -8.27 -12.93
N ARG A 208 -19.76 -8.39 -13.33
CA ARG A 208 -20.21 -8.96 -14.60
C ARG A 208 -21.08 -7.94 -15.31
N SER A 209 -20.59 -7.40 -16.43
CA SER A 209 -21.33 -6.39 -17.19
C SER A 209 -22.59 -6.94 -17.85
N ASP A 210 -22.62 -8.25 -18.16
CA ASP A 210 -23.77 -8.92 -18.74
C ASP A 210 -24.91 -9.14 -17.73
N ARG A 211 -24.57 -9.30 -16.44
CA ARG A 211 -25.50 -9.58 -15.34
C ARG A 211 -25.04 -8.92 -14.03
N PRO A 212 -25.20 -7.59 -13.87
CA PRO A 212 -24.72 -6.86 -12.69
C PRO A 212 -25.34 -7.31 -11.36
N GLU A 213 -26.53 -7.90 -11.40
CA GLU A 213 -27.21 -8.50 -10.25
C GLU A 213 -26.50 -9.75 -9.72
N ASP A 214 -25.69 -10.40 -10.55
CA ASP A 214 -24.89 -11.59 -10.22
C ASP A 214 -23.46 -11.23 -9.74
N ASN A 215 -23.16 -9.94 -9.54
CA ASN A 215 -21.90 -9.52 -8.95
C ASN A 215 -21.74 -10.17 -7.58
N PHE A 216 -20.63 -10.86 -7.36
CA PHE A 216 -20.40 -11.53 -6.09
C PHE A 216 -19.00 -11.25 -5.54
N THR A 217 -18.91 -11.25 -4.21
CA THR A 217 -17.67 -11.00 -3.47
C THR A 217 -17.17 -12.31 -2.90
N PHE A 218 -15.87 -12.54 -2.96
CA PHE A 218 -15.22 -13.71 -2.39
C PHE A 218 -14.04 -13.31 -1.50
N ALA A 219 -13.77 -14.16 -0.51
CA ALA A 219 -12.64 -13.99 0.37
C ALA A 219 -11.36 -14.58 -0.24
N VAL A 220 -10.26 -13.85 -0.12
CA VAL A 220 -8.92 -14.39 -0.35
C VAL A 220 -8.50 -15.13 0.92
N PRO A 221 -7.98 -16.37 0.83
CA PRO A 221 -7.57 -17.12 1.99
C PRO A 221 -6.59 -16.34 2.88
N MET A 222 -6.76 -16.45 4.19
CA MET A 222 -5.77 -15.96 5.13
C MET A 222 -4.77 -17.09 5.40
N ARG A 223 -3.47 -16.80 5.25
CA ARG A 223 -2.44 -17.77 5.63
C ARG A 223 -2.48 -17.97 7.12
N GLN A 224 -2.56 -19.22 7.56
CA GLN A 224 -2.20 -19.55 8.93
C GLN A 224 -0.68 -19.43 9.03
N VAL A 225 -0.20 -18.23 9.31
CA VAL A 225 1.18 -18.06 9.75
C VAL A 225 1.23 -18.79 11.09
N PRO A 226 2.04 -19.86 11.24
CA PRO A 226 2.31 -20.37 12.58
C PRO A 226 2.79 -19.16 13.35
N MET A 227 2.05 -18.72 14.37
CA MET A 227 2.56 -17.67 15.24
C MET A 227 3.93 -18.17 15.66
N TYR A 228 4.99 -17.55 15.14
CA TYR A 228 6.31 -17.73 15.68
C TYR A 228 6.15 -17.20 17.08
N GLN A 229 5.88 -18.09 18.04
CA GLN A 229 6.15 -17.81 19.43
C GLN A 229 7.58 -17.30 19.39
N CYS A 230 7.78 -16.00 19.64
CA CYS A 230 9.10 -15.44 19.83
C CYS A 230 9.73 -16.27 20.94
N ARG A 231 10.44 -17.33 20.56
CA ARG A 231 11.26 -18.07 21.50
C ARG A 231 12.27 -17.04 21.95
N PRO A 232 12.43 -16.82 23.28
CA PRO A 232 13.53 -16.02 23.78
C PRO A 232 14.78 -16.50 23.06
N ILE A 233 15.49 -15.58 22.39
CA ILE A 233 16.76 -15.91 21.74
C ILE A 233 17.62 -16.49 22.86
N ALA A 234 17.82 -17.81 22.86
CA ALA A 234 18.73 -18.46 23.77
C ALA A 234 20.11 -17.90 23.40
N GLN A 235 20.60 -16.97 24.22
CA GLN A 235 21.88 -16.33 23.98
C GLN A 235 22.94 -17.42 23.88
N PRO A 236 23.74 -17.47 22.81
CA PRO A 236 24.94 -18.29 22.82
C PRO A 236 25.80 -17.83 23.98
N LYS A 237 26.01 -18.72 24.96
CA LYS A 237 26.84 -18.45 26.14
C LYS A 237 28.19 -17.91 25.66
N GLY A 238 28.49 -16.65 25.96
CA GLY A 238 29.81 -16.05 25.74
C GLY A 238 29.93 -15.01 24.62
N GLN A 239 28.86 -14.65 23.89
CA GLN A 239 28.90 -13.51 22.96
C GLN A 239 28.03 -12.36 23.46
N THR A 240 28.61 -11.16 23.53
CA THR A 240 27.85 -9.95 23.85
C THR A 240 26.99 -9.54 22.65
N PRO A 241 25.78 -9.00 22.87
CA PRO A 241 24.91 -8.50 21.78
C PRO A 241 25.62 -7.52 20.83
N ALA A 242 26.53 -6.71 21.38
CA ALA A 242 27.37 -5.81 20.61
C ALA A 242 28.29 -6.54 19.61
N ALA A 243 28.89 -7.67 20.00
CA ALA A 243 29.79 -8.42 19.13
C ALA A 243 29.05 -9.07 17.95
N ALA A 244 27.82 -9.55 18.18
CA ALA A 244 26.98 -10.15 17.13
C ALA A 244 26.46 -9.09 16.13
N ALA A 245 25.99 -7.94 16.62
CA ALA A 245 25.54 -6.84 15.77
C ALA A 245 26.69 -6.24 14.93
N HIS A 246 27.89 -6.12 15.53
CA HIS A 246 29.07 -5.57 14.88
C HIS A 246 29.67 -6.51 13.81
N ALA A 247 29.47 -7.83 13.95
CA ALA A 247 29.85 -8.82 12.94
C ALA A 247 28.91 -8.81 11.73
N TYR A 248 27.60 -8.59 11.95
CA TYR A 248 26.59 -8.52 10.90
C TYR A 248 26.72 -7.23 10.07
N LEU A 249 26.96 -6.08 10.72
CA LEU A 249 27.11 -4.79 10.03
C LEU A 249 28.36 -4.68 9.13
N ARG A 250 29.39 -5.51 9.35
CA ARG A 250 30.59 -5.55 8.48
C ARG A 250 30.40 -6.31 7.17
N GLN A 251 29.26 -6.98 6.98
CA GLN A 251 29.00 -7.80 5.79
C GLN A 251 28.17 -7.08 4.71
N LEU A 252 27.76 -5.83 4.95
CA LEU A 252 26.94 -5.06 4.00
C LEU A 252 27.81 -4.10 3.16
N PRO A 253 27.69 -4.09 1.81
CA PRO A 253 28.38 -3.12 0.96
C PRO A 253 27.81 -1.69 1.12
N GLU A 254 28.67 -0.67 1.10
CA GLU A 254 28.36 0.76 1.36
C GLU A 254 27.53 1.48 0.27
N SER A 255 27.19 0.86 -0.87
CA SER A 255 26.76 1.59 -2.08
C SER A 255 25.25 1.78 -2.30
N SER A 256 24.37 1.53 -1.33
CA SER A 256 22.91 1.47 -1.55
C SER A 256 22.11 2.70 -1.09
N TYR A 257 22.60 3.92 -1.33
CA TYR A 257 21.83 5.15 -1.05
C TYR A 257 21.64 6.03 -2.30
N LEU A 258 20.51 5.87 -3.00
CA LEU A 258 20.03 6.85 -3.98
C LEU A 258 18.58 7.26 -3.71
N ARG A 259 18.37 8.58 -3.63
CA ARG A 259 17.08 9.26 -3.36
C ARG A 259 16.24 9.37 -4.64
N ARG A 260 14.91 9.29 -4.50
CA ARG A 260 13.92 9.85 -5.43
C ARG A 260 12.76 10.51 -4.67
N PRO A 261 12.07 11.51 -5.24
CA PRO A 261 10.99 12.23 -4.59
C PRO A 261 9.63 11.54 -4.82
N ALA A 262 8.75 11.65 -3.82
CA ALA A 262 7.34 11.29 -3.93
C ALA A 262 6.49 12.57 -3.95
N PHE A 263 5.51 12.63 -4.85
CA PHE A 263 4.43 13.62 -4.84
C PHE A 263 3.18 12.97 -4.24
N ALA A 264 2.60 13.63 -3.24
CA ALA A 264 1.21 13.44 -2.81
C ALA A 264 0.70 14.79 -2.29
N MET A 265 -0.36 15.33 -2.90
CA MET A 265 -1.01 16.53 -2.38
C MET A 265 -1.97 16.13 -1.26
N SER A 266 -1.60 16.45 -0.03
CA SER A 266 -2.48 16.53 1.11
C SER A 266 -2.25 17.90 1.75
N PHE A 267 -3.33 18.62 2.06
CA PHE A 267 -3.25 19.97 2.60
C PHE A 267 -3.00 19.90 4.12
N PRO A 268 -1.87 20.41 4.63
CA PRO A 268 -1.65 20.49 6.06
C PRO A 268 -2.58 21.54 6.68
N VAL A 269 -3.15 21.22 7.85
CA VAL A 269 -3.62 22.25 8.77
C VAL A 269 -2.37 22.98 9.28
N VAL A 270 -2.27 24.28 9.01
CA VAL A 270 -1.20 25.13 9.55
C VAL A 270 -1.21 25.03 11.08
N PRO A 271 -0.06 24.89 11.77
CA PRO A 271 -0.03 24.82 13.22
C PRO A 271 -0.72 26.05 13.83
N SER A 272 -1.80 25.83 14.58
CA SER A 272 -2.45 26.85 15.40
C SER A 272 -1.46 27.30 16.47
N SER A 273 -1.20 28.60 16.58
CA SER A 273 -0.29 29.21 17.56
C SER A 273 -0.84 29.20 19.01
N SER A 274 -1.77 28.30 19.33
CA SER A 274 -2.37 28.17 20.66
C SER A 274 -1.49 27.35 21.63
N SER A 275 -0.24 27.78 21.81
CA SER A 275 0.53 27.35 22.98
C SER A 275 -0.06 28.03 24.23
N GLY A 276 -0.77 27.25 25.05
CA GLY A 276 -1.14 27.66 26.40
C GLY A 276 0.13 27.94 27.20
N ARG A 277 0.40 29.23 27.48
CA ARG A 277 1.49 29.65 28.36
C ARG A 277 1.35 28.96 29.73
N ALA A 278 2.28 28.06 30.04
CA ALA A 278 2.51 27.64 31.41
C ALA A 278 2.94 28.87 32.24
N ARG A 279 2.15 29.22 33.26
CA ARG A 279 2.45 30.31 34.19
C ARG A 279 3.65 29.93 35.05
N PRO A 280 4.71 30.76 35.14
CA PRO A 280 5.71 30.60 36.19
C PRO A 280 5.17 31.12 37.54
N HIS A 281 5.66 30.48 38.61
CA HIS A 281 5.40 30.85 39.99
C HIS A 281 5.85 32.28 40.28
N ARG A 282 4.99 33.01 40.98
CA ARG A 282 5.08 34.43 41.36
C ARG A 282 6.10 34.61 42.50
N SER A 283 7.01 35.57 42.34
CA SER A 283 7.72 36.24 43.44
C SER A 283 7.45 37.74 43.35
N ASP A 284 7.16 38.35 44.49
CA ASP A 284 6.61 39.70 44.66
C ASP A 284 7.49 40.82 44.11
N GLY A 285 6.85 41.85 43.56
CA GLY A 285 7.50 43.12 43.19
C GLY A 285 6.71 43.97 42.18
N GLN A 286 5.97 44.96 42.71
CA GLN A 286 5.51 46.22 42.09
C GLN A 286 4.88 46.20 40.67
N GLN A 287 3.56 46.48 40.64
CA GLN A 287 2.79 46.84 39.44
C GLN A 287 3.07 48.29 38.99
N PRO A 288 3.30 48.53 37.69
CA PRO A 288 2.82 49.73 37.02
C PRO A 288 1.42 49.47 36.45
N GLN A 289 0.55 50.48 36.56
CA GLN A 289 -0.74 50.54 35.89
C GLN A 289 -0.52 50.50 34.37
N HIS A 290 -1.08 49.49 33.71
CA HIS A 290 -1.20 49.44 32.26
C HIS A 290 -2.66 49.71 31.90
N ASP A 291 -2.85 50.81 31.18
CA ASP A 291 -4.10 51.18 30.52
C ASP A 291 -4.57 50.12 29.52
N GLY A 292 -5.88 50.10 29.33
CA GLY A 292 -6.65 49.01 28.71
C GLY A 292 -6.17 48.56 27.35
N LEU A 293 -5.87 47.26 27.25
CA LEU A 293 -5.94 46.51 26.01
C LEU A 293 -7.41 46.17 25.75
N GLU A 294 -8.04 46.97 24.88
CA GLU A 294 -9.30 46.62 24.23
C GLU A 294 -9.22 45.19 23.68
N SER A 295 -10.16 44.35 24.07
CA SER A 295 -10.38 43.07 23.42
C SER A 295 -10.70 43.35 21.96
N THR A 296 -9.77 43.03 21.05
CA THR A 296 -10.03 43.01 19.62
C THR A 296 -11.14 42.01 19.36
N GLN A 297 -12.38 42.51 19.30
CA GLN A 297 -13.50 41.78 18.74
C GLN A 297 -13.07 41.32 17.35
N ARG A 298 -12.83 40.01 17.19
CA ARG A 298 -12.60 39.38 15.89
C ARG A 298 -13.77 39.77 14.99
N ARG A 299 -13.54 40.72 14.08
CA ARG A 299 -14.46 41.00 12.98
C ARG A 299 -14.74 39.67 12.29
N LYS A 300 -16.01 39.40 11.97
CA LYS A 300 -16.39 38.26 11.13
C LYS A 300 -15.45 38.29 9.90
N PRO A 301 -14.73 37.19 9.60
CA PRO A 301 -13.89 37.15 8.42
C PRO A 301 -14.74 37.48 7.20
N ALA A 302 -14.18 38.26 6.28
CA ALA A 302 -14.77 38.44 4.95
C ALA A 302 -15.10 37.05 4.37
N GLY A 303 -16.21 36.92 3.64
CA GLY A 303 -16.67 35.62 3.13
C GLY A 303 -15.55 34.86 2.42
N THR A 304 -15.51 33.53 2.60
CA THR A 304 -14.51 32.70 1.92
C THR A 304 -14.85 32.59 0.44
N ILE A 305 -13.84 32.44 -0.41
CA ILE A 305 -14.04 32.29 -1.86
C ILE A 305 -14.59 30.91 -2.19
N LEU A 306 -14.15 29.88 -1.46
CA LEU A 306 -14.62 28.52 -1.60
C LEU A 306 -15.62 28.17 -0.50
N LYS A 307 -16.75 27.56 -0.88
CA LYS A 307 -17.76 26.98 0.03
C LYS A 307 -17.18 25.87 0.88
N PHE A 308 -16.21 25.13 0.32
CA PHE A 308 -15.40 24.17 1.05
C PHE A 308 -14.80 24.78 2.31
N ASP A 309 -14.21 25.97 2.24
CA ASP A 309 -13.61 26.64 3.40
C ASP A 309 -14.66 26.99 4.46
N GLU A 310 -15.87 27.42 4.08
CA GLU A 310 -16.96 27.64 5.03
C GLU A 310 -17.29 26.36 5.81
N TYR A 311 -17.32 25.22 5.12
CA TYR A 311 -17.61 23.92 5.73
C TYR A 311 -16.45 23.40 6.58
N VAL A 312 -15.21 23.62 6.15
CA VAL A 312 -14.03 23.27 6.94
C VAL A 312 -13.96 24.10 8.20
N MET A 313 -14.19 25.41 8.13
CA MET A 313 -14.20 26.30 9.29
C MET A 313 -15.26 25.91 10.33
N LYS A 314 -16.39 25.34 9.92
CA LYS A 314 -17.39 24.80 10.87
C LYS A 314 -16.83 23.64 11.70
N SER A 315 -15.96 22.82 11.10
CA SER A 315 -15.39 21.61 11.73
C SER A 315 -14.02 21.87 12.40
N ILE A 316 -13.29 22.85 11.87
CA ILE A 316 -11.94 23.25 12.25
C ILE A 316 -11.94 24.79 12.38
N PRO A 317 -12.34 25.36 13.53
CA PRO A 317 -12.48 26.81 13.69
C PRO A 317 -11.19 27.62 13.47
N ASP A 318 -10.04 26.97 13.57
CA ASP A 318 -8.72 27.56 13.32
C ASP A 318 -8.25 27.40 11.87
N TRP A 319 -9.08 26.84 10.97
CA TRP A 319 -8.78 26.78 9.55
C TRP A 319 -8.65 28.18 8.99
N VAL A 320 -7.56 28.41 8.26
CA VAL A 320 -7.29 29.66 7.55
C VAL A 320 -7.52 29.39 6.06
N PRO A 321 -8.63 29.89 5.48
CA PRO A 321 -8.91 29.78 4.06
C PRO A 321 -7.75 30.34 3.22
N GLN A 322 -7.51 29.75 2.05
CA GLN A 322 -6.62 30.39 1.08
C GLN A 322 -7.19 31.74 0.64
N THR A 323 -6.29 32.69 0.33
CA THR A 323 -6.73 33.95 -0.27
C THR A 323 -7.23 33.73 -1.68
N GLU A 324 -8.04 34.65 -2.20
CA GLU A 324 -8.53 34.60 -3.58
C GLU A 324 -7.37 34.49 -4.57
N GLU A 325 -6.33 35.30 -4.37
CA GLU A 325 -5.14 35.32 -5.22
C GLU A 325 -4.42 33.96 -5.20
N GLY A 326 -4.32 33.32 -4.03
CA GLY A 326 -3.68 32.01 -3.89
C GLY A 326 -4.44 30.91 -4.64
N ILE A 327 -5.78 30.91 -4.55
CA ILE A 327 -6.63 29.97 -5.31
C ILE A 327 -6.46 30.21 -6.82
N LYS A 328 -6.49 31.48 -7.26
CA LYS A 328 -6.31 31.82 -8.68
C LYS A 328 -4.94 31.39 -9.20
N GLU A 329 -3.87 31.59 -8.43
CA GLU A 329 -2.52 31.16 -8.79
C GLU A 329 -2.42 29.63 -8.90
N GLN A 330 -3.02 28.89 -7.95
CA GLN A 330 -3.05 27.43 -7.98
C GLN A 330 -3.81 26.88 -9.20
N LEU A 331 -4.94 27.51 -9.58
CA LEU A 331 -5.69 27.14 -10.78
C LEU A 331 -4.90 27.43 -12.06
N LYS A 332 -4.21 28.58 -12.13
CA LYS A 332 -3.30 28.91 -13.25
C LYS A 332 -2.15 27.92 -13.38
N TYR A 333 -1.56 27.53 -12.26
CA TYR A 333 -0.52 26.50 -12.21
C TYR A 333 -1.01 25.15 -12.76
N SER A 334 -2.31 24.87 -12.58
CA SER A 334 -2.98 23.68 -13.12
C SER A 334 -3.42 23.82 -14.59
N GLY A 335 -3.09 24.95 -15.25
CA GLY A 335 -3.36 25.20 -16.66
C GLY A 335 -4.63 26.00 -16.96
N ALA A 336 -5.37 26.47 -15.96
CA ALA A 336 -6.56 27.28 -16.18
C ALA A 336 -6.22 28.66 -16.75
N THR A 337 -6.96 29.10 -17.77
CA THR A 337 -6.86 30.46 -18.30
C THR A 337 -7.61 31.46 -17.41
N GLU A 338 -7.29 32.76 -17.50
CA GLU A 338 -7.97 33.80 -16.71
C GLU A 338 -9.50 33.79 -16.91
N ALA A 339 -9.95 33.46 -18.13
CA ALA A 339 -11.37 33.39 -18.46
C ALA A 339 -12.09 32.18 -17.84
N GLU A 340 -11.37 31.12 -17.48
CA GLU A 340 -11.94 29.87 -16.92
C GLU A 340 -11.96 29.86 -15.39
N ILE A 341 -11.09 30.64 -14.74
CA ILE A 341 -10.87 30.58 -13.29
C ILE A 341 -12.17 30.79 -12.49
N GLN A 342 -12.99 31.78 -12.85
CA GLN A 342 -14.23 32.03 -12.11
C GLN A 342 -15.22 30.87 -12.26
N GLN A 343 -15.33 30.31 -13.47
CA GLN A 343 -16.20 29.16 -13.72
C GLN A 343 -15.75 27.94 -12.91
N LEU A 344 -14.44 27.68 -12.83
CA LEU A 344 -13.89 26.59 -12.01
C LEU A 344 -14.16 26.79 -10.50
N ILE A 345 -14.04 28.02 -10.00
CA ILE A 345 -14.40 28.36 -8.60
C ILE A 345 -15.88 28.08 -8.35
N ASP A 346 -16.76 28.55 -9.24
CA ASP A 346 -18.21 28.36 -9.11
C ASP A 346 -18.60 26.87 -9.16
N ASP A 347 -17.94 26.09 -10.01
CA ASP A 347 -18.18 24.65 -10.12
C ASP A 347 -17.63 23.89 -8.90
N CYS A 348 -16.48 24.28 -8.36
CA CYS A 348 -15.98 23.77 -7.08
C CYS A 348 -16.96 24.08 -5.94
N ASN A 349 -17.54 25.28 -5.93
CA ASN A 349 -18.53 25.68 -4.92
C ASN A 349 -19.81 24.87 -5.02
N LYS A 350 -20.36 24.67 -6.23
CA LYS A 350 -21.52 23.82 -6.45
C LYS A 350 -21.26 22.37 -6.02
N ALA A 351 -20.09 21.82 -6.35
CA ALA A 351 -19.70 20.47 -5.94
C ALA A 351 -19.61 20.36 -4.41
N ALA A 352 -18.93 21.30 -3.75
CA ALA A 352 -18.82 21.32 -2.30
C ALA A 352 -20.19 21.46 -1.61
N GLU A 353 -21.11 22.28 -2.14
CA GLU A 353 -22.48 22.39 -1.64
C GLU A 353 -23.29 21.10 -1.83
N HIS A 354 -23.22 20.51 -3.02
CA HIS A 354 -23.87 19.24 -3.31
C HIS A 354 -23.41 18.15 -2.34
N ASP A 355 -22.10 18.02 -2.15
CA ASP A 355 -21.53 16.96 -1.34
C ASP A 355 -21.79 17.16 0.16
N TYR A 356 -21.75 18.42 0.63
CA TYR A 356 -22.13 18.76 2.01
C TYR A 356 -23.62 18.47 2.28
N ASN A 357 -24.51 18.86 1.36
CA ASN A 357 -25.96 18.70 1.52
C ASN A 357 -26.43 17.26 1.36
N SER A 358 -25.77 16.47 0.52
CA SER A 358 -26.08 15.05 0.35
C SER A 358 -25.52 14.18 1.48
N GLY A 359 -24.67 14.74 2.35
CA GLY A 359 -23.98 14.02 3.41
C GLY A 359 -22.90 13.06 2.90
N THR A 360 -22.61 13.06 1.60
CA THR A 360 -21.50 12.30 1.01
C THR A 360 -20.14 12.87 1.43
N PHE A 361 -20.12 14.16 1.77
CA PHE A 361 -18.93 14.85 2.25
C PHE A 361 -19.12 15.36 3.67
N ALA A 362 -18.63 14.59 4.63
CA ALA A 362 -18.26 15.12 5.93
C ALA A 362 -16.83 15.65 5.83
N VAL A 363 -16.60 16.92 6.16
CA VAL A 363 -15.23 17.43 6.34
C VAL A 363 -14.56 16.58 7.41
N ARG A 364 -13.65 15.72 6.97
CA ARG A 364 -12.90 14.83 7.85
C ARG A 364 -11.50 15.40 8.00
N ALA A 365 -11.25 16.02 9.14
CA ALA A 365 -9.92 16.50 9.51
C ALA A 365 -9.01 15.29 9.76
N ILE A 366 -8.18 14.94 8.77
CA ILE A 366 -7.27 13.81 8.88
C ILE A 366 -6.10 14.17 9.81
N GLY A 367 -5.73 13.28 10.73
CA GLY A 367 -4.57 13.44 11.60
C GLY A 367 -4.75 14.41 12.77
N ARG A 368 -5.95 14.96 12.97
CA ARG A 368 -6.23 15.81 14.14
C ARG A 368 -6.00 15.00 15.42
N LYS A 369 -5.16 15.49 16.31
CA LYS A 369 -4.84 14.83 17.57
C LYS A 369 -6.08 14.81 18.49
N PRO A 370 -6.32 13.69 19.18
CA PRO A 370 -7.46 13.56 20.08
C PRO A 370 -7.24 14.38 21.34
N ALA A 371 -8.35 14.70 22.02
CA ALA A 371 -8.30 15.28 23.35
C ALA A 371 -7.56 14.34 24.33
N VAL A 372 -7.08 14.91 25.45
CA VAL A 372 -6.32 14.16 26.46
C VAL A 372 -7.12 12.97 27.03
N ASP A 373 -8.43 13.12 27.10
CA ASP A 373 -9.40 12.21 27.70
C ASP A 373 -10.37 11.61 26.68
N ASP A 374 -10.04 11.64 25.39
CA ASP A 374 -10.86 11.05 24.34
C ASP A 374 -10.94 9.51 24.52
N PRO A 375 -12.15 8.95 24.70
CA PRO A 375 -12.32 7.52 24.95
C PRO A 375 -12.02 6.65 23.71
N ASN A 376 -11.89 7.25 22.52
CA ASN A 376 -11.62 6.53 21.26
C ASN A 376 -10.12 6.43 20.94
N VAL A 377 -9.28 6.58 21.96
CA VAL A 377 -7.82 6.53 21.85
C VAL A 377 -7.27 5.28 22.50
N TYR A 378 -6.60 4.46 21.71
CA TYR A 378 -5.81 3.35 22.21
C TYR A 378 -4.49 3.87 22.75
N THR A 379 -4.09 3.42 23.94
CA THR A 379 -2.86 3.87 24.58
C THR A 379 -1.98 2.69 24.98
N VAL A 380 -0.69 2.78 24.68
CA VAL A 380 0.32 1.78 25.05
C VAL A 380 1.42 2.46 25.86
N ARG A 381 1.67 2.02 27.10
CA ARG A 381 2.74 2.57 27.94
C ARG A 381 4.10 2.10 27.44
N ILE A 382 5.05 3.03 27.27
CA ILE A 382 6.42 2.69 26.89
C ILE A 382 7.17 2.29 28.17
N PRO A 383 7.72 1.06 28.27
CA PRO A 383 8.40 0.58 29.47
C PRO A 383 9.53 1.50 29.94
N ASN A 384 9.62 1.69 31.26
CA ASN A 384 10.68 2.47 31.91
C ASN A 384 10.73 3.95 31.50
N THR A 385 9.58 4.53 31.10
CA THR A 385 9.46 5.96 30.78
C THR A 385 8.12 6.52 31.26
N ASP A 386 8.01 7.85 31.30
CA ASP A 386 6.73 8.53 31.52
C ASP A 386 5.87 8.64 30.23
N LEU A 387 6.36 8.11 29.11
CA LEU A 387 5.72 8.23 27.81
C LEU A 387 4.71 7.12 27.56
N ALA A 388 3.76 7.43 26.69
CA ALA A 388 2.87 6.47 26.07
C ALA A 388 2.78 6.74 24.57
N ILE A 389 2.42 5.71 23.81
CA ILE A 389 2.03 5.80 22.41
C ILE A 389 0.51 5.87 22.39
N ARG A 390 -0.04 6.86 21.69
CA ARG A 390 -1.48 6.93 21.43
C ARG A 390 -1.74 6.56 19.98
N MET A 391 -2.83 5.84 19.75
CA MET A 391 -3.33 5.49 18.43
C MET A 391 -4.81 5.83 18.35
N TRP A 392 -5.23 6.51 17.29
CA TRP A 392 -6.62 6.92 17.10
C TRP A 392 -6.96 6.90 15.62
N ASP A 393 -8.26 6.89 15.30
CA ASP A 393 -8.69 6.77 13.91
C ASP A 393 -8.16 7.94 13.07
N GLY A 394 -8.30 9.17 13.58
CA GLY A 394 -7.76 10.36 12.94
C GLY A 394 -8.25 10.55 11.50
N GLY A 395 -9.43 10.02 11.17
CA GLY A 395 -9.95 10.00 9.80
C GLY A 395 -9.28 9.00 8.86
N MET A 396 -8.38 8.15 9.35
CA MET A 396 -7.62 7.16 8.59
C MET A 396 -8.35 5.80 8.47
N ASP A 397 -9.61 5.73 8.87
CA ASP A 397 -10.41 4.50 8.90
C ASP A 397 -10.63 3.86 7.54
N LEU A 398 -10.93 4.67 6.53
CA LEU A 398 -11.08 4.21 5.14
C LEU A 398 -9.77 3.65 4.57
N TYR A 399 -8.63 4.07 5.11
CA TYR A 399 -7.31 3.58 4.72
C TYR A 399 -6.84 2.42 5.58
N GLY A 400 -7.69 1.85 6.45
CA GLY A 400 -7.27 0.76 7.34
C GLY A 400 -6.08 1.12 8.24
N GLN A 401 -5.87 2.41 8.51
CA GLN A 401 -4.71 2.92 9.26
C GLN A 401 -5.18 3.66 10.51
N PHE A 402 -4.30 3.76 11.51
CA PHE A 402 -4.43 4.64 12.67
C PHE A 402 -3.42 5.76 12.55
N CYS A 403 -3.78 6.94 13.03
CA CYS A 403 -2.80 7.95 13.41
C CYS A 403 -2.12 7.53 14.71
N LEU A 404 -0.85 7.88 14.86
CA LEU A 404 -0.02 7.56 16.02
C LEU A 404 0.74 8.80 16.48
N ASP A 405 0.86 9.01 17.80
CA ASP A 405 1.78 9.98 18.40
C ASP A 405 2.37 9.53 19.74
N PHE A 406 3.31 10.31 20.27
CA PHE A 406 3.85 10.16 21.61
C PHE A 406 3.17 11.13 22.58
N PHE A 407 2.94 10.66 23.79
CA PHE A 407 2.24 11.40 24.83
C PHE A 407 2.97 11.29 26.17
N ASP A 408 3.28 12.43 26.78
CA ASP A 408 3.82 12.47 28.13
C ASP A 408 2.65 12.34 29.12
N VAL A 409 2.54 11.19 29.76
CA VAL A 409 1.41 10.88 30.66
C VAL A 409 1.42 11.73 31.92
N ARG A 410 2.59 12.15 32.39
CA ARG A 410 2.73 12.99 33.58
C ARG A 410 2.30 14.42 33.30
N ARG A 411 2.76 14.98 32.18
CA ARG A 411 2.42 16.35 31.75
C ARG A 411 1.06 16.45 31.07
N LYS A 412 0.51 15.32 30.64
CA LYS A 412 -0.73 15.21 29.85
C LYS A 412 -0.67 16.02 28.56
N VAL A 413 0.46 15.98 27.85
CA VAL A 413 0.65 16.68 26.58
C VAL A 413 1.25 15.75 25.53
N PRO A 414 0.85 15.89 24.25
CA PRO A 414 1.57 15.23 23.18
C PRO A 414 3.01 15.77 23.10
N VAL A 415 3.93 14.92 22.67
CA VAL A 415 5.34 15.25 22.46
C VAL A 415 5.78 14.70 21.10
N ASN A 416 6.79 15.32 20.50
CA ASN A 416 7.43 14.77 19.29
C ASN A 416 8.24 13.52 19.65
N LEU A 417 8.71 12.79 18.64
CA LEU A 417 9.58 11.63 18.81
C LEU A 417 10.79 12.03 19.67
N PRO A 418 11.01 11.39 20.84
CA PRO A 418 12.15 11.73 21.66
C PRO A 418 13.46 11.46 20.92
N LYS A 419 14.49 12.28 21.18
CA LYS A 419 15.80 12.10 20.56
C LYS A 419 16.34 10.70 20.85
N GLY A 420 16.81 10.00 19.82
CA GLY A 420 17.33 8.64 19.90
C GLY A 420 16.26 7.55 19.77
N TYR A 421 14.99 7.92 19.60
CA TYR A 421 13.91 6.97 19.36
C TYR A 421 13.67 6.83 17.86
N ALA A 422 13.23 5.65 17.42
CA ALA A 422 12.80 5.41 16.05
C ALA A 422 11.68 4.37 16.01
N LEU A 423 10.66 4.60 15.19
CA LEU A 423 9.59 3.62 14.95
C LEU A 423 9.94 2.79 13.73
N TRP A 424 9.97 1.47 13.86
CA TRP A 424 10.24 0.54 12.77
C TRP A 424 9.05 -0.39 12.56
N PRO A 425 8.72 -0.76 11.32
CA PRO A 425 7.92 -1.95 11.08
C PRO A 425 8.58 -3.14 11.79
N ALA A 426 7.82 -3.91 12.57
CA ALA A 426 8.36 -5.17 13.09
C ALA A 426 8.55 -6.15 11.91
N GLY A 427 9.53 -7.06 12.03
CA GLY A 427 9.81 -8.07 11.00
C GLY A 427 8.66 -9.06 10.75
N THR A 428 7.62 -9.01 11.58
CA THR A 428 6.38 -9.80 11.48
C THR A 428 5.21 -8.90 11.88
N SER A 429 4.08 -9.00 11.18
CA SER A 429 2.81 -8.38 11.56
C SER A 429 1.71 -9.44 11.71
N ALA A 430 0.49 -9.04 12.10
CA ALA A 430 -0.63 -9.98 12.10
C ALA A 430 -0.83 -10.60 10.69
N PRO A 431 -1.30 -11.86 10.60
CA PRO A 431 -1.58 -12.49 9.32
C PRO A 431 -2.46 -11.60 8.40
N GLY A 432 -2.07 -11.47 7.13
CA GLY A 432 -2.78 -10.66 6.14
C GLY A 432 -2.43 -9.16 6.15
N VAL A 433 -1.70 -8.68 7.15
CA VAL A 433 -1.20 -7.29 7.17
C VAL A 433 0.06 -7.22 6.32
N PHE A 434 -0.08 -6.75 5.08
CA PHE A 434 1.06 -6.46 4.23
C PHE A 434 1.60 -5.07 4.52
N MET A 435 2.71 -5.03 5.26
CA MET A 435 3.59 -3.86 5.21
C MET A 435 4.60 -4.13 4.11
N MET A 436 4.59 -3.28 3.06
CA MET A 436 5.74 -3.21 2.16
C MET A 436 7.01 -3.15 3.01
N PRO A 437 8.08 -3.91 2.69
CA PRO A 437 9.33 -3.86 3.42
C PRO A 437 9.93 -2.46 3.25
N MET A 438 9.48 -1.53 4.09
CA MET A 438 10.00 -0.19 4.21
C MET A 438 11.40 -0.37 4.77
N GLN A 439 12.40 -0.13 3.93
CA GLN A 439 13.79 -0.14 4.35
C GLN A 439 14.04 1.12 5.18
N GLY A 440 13.71 1.07 6.47
CA GLY A 440 13.96 2.19 7.37
C GLY A 440 12.91 2.39 8.47
N PRO A 441 13.15 3.38 9.34
CA PRO A 441 12.16 3.83 10.29
C PRO A 441 10.97 4.49 9.56
N LEU A 442 9.80 4.43 10.17
CA LEU A 442 8.60 5.11 9.68
C LEU A 442 8.83 6.62 9.68
N PRO A 443 8.74 7.29 8.52
CA PRO A 443 8.79 8.75 8.49
C PRO A 443 7.52 9.32 9.14
N SER A 444 7.67 10.39 9.91
CA SER A 444 6.52 11.19 10.36
C SER A 444 5.88 11.89 9.18
N TRP A 445 4.60 12.25 9.30
CA TRP A 445 3.90 13.01 8.27
C TRP A 445 4.62 14.32 7.97
N GLU A 446 5.08 15.00 9.02
CA GLU A 446 5.82 16.25 8.89
C GLU A 446 7.10 16.05 8.06
N ALA A 447 7.85 14.98 8.32
CA ALA A 447 9.02 14.65 7.49
C ALA A 447 8.64 14.35 6.04
N CYS A 448 7.53 13.63 5.81
CA CYS A 448 6.99 13.40 4.46
C CYS A 448 6.57 14.70 3.76
N PHE A 449 6.11 15.71 4.51
CA PHE A 449 5.82 17.05 4.01
C PHE A 449 7.06 17.96 3.91
N GLY A 450 8.26 17.42 4.14
CA GLY A 450 9.52 18.14 4.00
C GLY A 450 9.91 19.00 5.20
N TYR A 451 9.21 18.90 6.32
CA TYR A 451 9.64 19.55 7.56
C TYR A 451 10.92 18.89 8.08
N LYS A 452 11.87 19.73 8.48
CA LYS A 452 13.03 19.27 9.24
C LYS A 452 12.60 18.97 10.68
N PRO A 453 13.21 18.00 11.37
CA PRO A 453 12.84 17.65 12.75
C PRO A 453 12.76 18.86 13.70
N GLU A 454 13.67 19.83 13.56
CA GLU A 454 13.73 21.03 14.41
C GLU A 454 12.62 22.04 14.10
N ALA A 455 12.01 21.94 12.92
CA ALA A 455 10.92 22.80 12.49
C ALA A 455 9.54 22.23 12.86
N ILE A 456 9.48 20.99 13.35
CA ILE A 456 8.23 20.37 13.78
C ILE A 456 7.83 20.98 15.13
N PRO A 457 6.67 21.66 15.24
CA PRO A 457 6.23 22.22 16.51
C PRO A 457 6.11 21.14 17.59
N ALA A 458 6.38 21.51 18.84
CA ALA A 458 6.40 20.57 19.95
C ALA A 458 5.02 19.91 20.14
N GLY A 459 5.00 18.58 20.06
CA GLY A 459 3.78 17.79 20.24
C GLY A 459 2.92 17.67 18.99
N GLU A 460 3.39 18.12 17.82
CA GLU A 460 2.63 18.01 16.56
C GLU A 460 3.00 16.80 15.70
N GLU A 461 4.17 16.20 15.95
CA GLU A 461 4.64 15.06 15.15
C GLU A 461 3.70 13.85 15.24
N LYS A 462 3.45 13.20 14.10
CA LYS A 462 2.55 12.04 13.99
C LYS A 462 2.93 11.10 12.84
N TRP A 463 2.43 9.87 12.94
CA TRP A 463 2.63 8.80 11.95
C TRP A 463 1.31 8.17 11.55
N SER A 464 1.30 7.49 10.40
CA SER A 464 0.28 6.50 10.08
C SER A 464 0.80 5.10 10.30
N VAL A 465 0.00 4.23 10.89
CA VAL A 465 0.32 2.81 11.08
C VAL A 465 -0.86 1.94 10.64
N VAL A 466 -0.58 0.82 9.98
CA VAL A 466 -1.62 -0.08 9.46
C VAL A 466 -2.29 -0.83 10.63
N ALA A 467 -3.62 -0.91 10.63
CA ALA A 467 -4.36 -1.68 11.63
C ALA A 467 -3.88 -3.15 11.66
N GLY A 468 -3.68 -3.72 12.85
CA GLY A 468 -3.14 -5.07 13.03
C GLY A 468 -1.64 -5.23 12.77
N SER A 469 -0.94 -4.18 12.30
CA SER A 469 0.53 -4.24 12.19
C SER A 469 1.20 -4.29 13.57
N TYR A 470 2.44 -4.75 13.61
CA TYR A 470 3.30 -4.64 14.78
C TYR A 470 4.40 -3.61 14.50
N ILE A 471 4.59 -2.69 15.44
CA ILE A 471 5.57 -1.61 15.34
C ILE A 471 6.57 -1.78 16.47
N THR A 472 7.86 -1.64 16.15
CA THR A 472 8.96 -1.71 17.09
C THR A 472 9.52 -0.32 17.34
N LEU A 473 9.44 0.14 18.58
CA LEU A 473 10.14 1.31 19.05
C LEU A 473 11.57 0.94 19.42
N GLN A 474 12.53 1.44 18.64
CA GLN A 474 13.95 1.33 18.94
C GLN A 474 14.43 2.54 19.73
N ARG A 475 15.34 2.31 20.68
CA ARG A 475 15.93 3.33 21.54
C ARG A 475 17.45 3.26 21.46
N SER A 476 18.07 4.29 20.92
CA SER A 476 19.52 4.30 20.67
C SER A 476 20.35 4.28 21.96
N ASP A 477 19.79 4.77 23.07
CA ASP A 477 20.43 4.73 24.39
C ASP A 477 20.37 3.35 25.06
N ARG A 478 19.52 2.44 24.55
CA ARG A 478 19.28 1.09 25.08
C ARG A 478 18.81 0.11 23.99
N PRO A 479 19.66 -0.22 23.01
CA PRO A 479 19.27 -1.02 21.85
C PRO A 479 18.78 -2.44 22.19
N GLU A 480 19.12 -2.96 23.38
CA GLU A 480 18.62 -4.22 23.92
C GLU A 480 17.18 -4.16 24.45
N ASP A 481 16.65 -2.96 24.67
CA ASP A 481 15.33 -2.70 25.24
C ASP A 481 14.36 -2.17 24.16
N ASN A 482 14.38 -2.83 22.99
CA ASN A 482 13.42 -2.57 21.91
C ASN A 482 12.01 -2.96 22.37
N PHE A 483 11.04 -2.10 22.08
CA PHE A 483 9.67 -2.28 22.52
C PHE A 483 8.74 -2.46 21.32
N THR A 484 8.22 -3.67 21.13
CA THR A 484 7.24 -3.98 20.08
C THR A 484 5.83 -3.96 20.63
N PHE A 485 4.92 -3.28 19.94
CA PHE A 485 3.50 -3.20 20.29
C PHE A 485 2.61 -3.49 19.09
N ALA A 486 1.40 -3.94 19.37
CA ALA A 486 0.39 -4.21 18.35
C ALA A 486 -0.47 -2.98 18.09
N VAL A 487 -0.67 -2.66 16.81
CA VAL A 487 -1.67 -1.69 16.38
C VAL A 487 -3.04 -2.37 16.43
N PRO A 488 -4.08 -1.72 17.00
CA PRO A 488 -5.41 -2.28 17.09
C PRO A 488 -5.95 -2.76 15.74
N VAL A 489 -6.76 -3.80 15.78
CA VAL A 489 -7.54 -4.28 14.63
C VAL A 489 -8.96 -3.74 14.77
N ARG A 490 -9.44 -3.01 13.76
CA ARG A 490 -10.81 -2.52 13.76
C ARG A 490 -11.79 -3.68 13.59
N GLN A 491 -12.83 -3.73 14.40
CA GLN A 491 -14.01 -4.52 14.06
C GLN A 491 -14.71 -3.78 12.91
N VAL A 492 -14.39 -4.16 11.67
CA VAL A 492 -15.16 -3.69 10.53
C VAL A 492 -16.57 -4.27 10.71
N PRO A 493 -17.65 -3.47 10.64
CA PRO A 493 -19.00 -4.03 10.54
C PRO A 493 -18.96 -5.00 9.38
N THR A 494 -19.02 -6.30 9.71
CA THR A 494 -19.06 -7.34 8.68
C THR A 494 -20.14 -6.93 7.70
N TYR A 495 -19.85 -6.95 6.39
CA TYR A 495 -20.88 -6.85 5.35
C TYR A 495 -21.83 -8.03 5.55
N GLN A 496 -22.78 -7.92 6.49
CA GLN A 496 -23.70 -9.00 6.84
C GLN A 496 -24.75 -9.19 5.73
N ASP A 497 -24.92 -8.18 4.88
CA ASP A 497 -26.00 -8.16 3.89
C ASP A 497 -25.60 -8.73 2.52
N ARG A 498 -24.32 -9.06 2.29
CA ARG A 498 -23.90 -9.73 1.06
C ARG A 498 -23.18 -11.05 1.37
N PRO A 499 -23.62 -12.19 0.80
CA PRO A 499 -22.94 -13.44 0.99
C PRO A 499 -21.51 -13.34 0.42
N ILE A 500 -20.51 -13.53 1.29
CA ILE A 500 -19.10 -13.62 0.87
C ILE A 500 -18.80 -15.09 0.60
N ALA A 501 -18.47 -15.40 -0.66
CA ALA A 501 -18.05 -16.75 -1.02
C ALA A 501 -16.71 -17.09 -0.33
N GLN A 502 -16.68 -18.19 0.41
CA GLN A 502 -15.47 -18.67 1.06
C GLN A 502 -14.74 -19.67 0.15
N PRO A 503 -13.42 -19.52 -0.03
CA PRO A 503 -12.66 -20.47 -0.81
C PRO A 503 -12.56 -21.82 -0.12
N VAL A 504 -12.63 -22.90 -0.90
CA VAL A 504 -12.38 -24.26 -0.43
C VAL A 504 -10.99 -24.69 -0.88
N ARG A 505 -10.20 -25.28 0.04
CA ARG A 505 -8.87 -25.81 -0.28
C ARG A 505 -8.99 -27.20 -0.90
N GLY A 506 -8.28 -27.42 -2.00
CA GLY A 506 -8.24 -28.68 -2.72
C GLY A 506 -8.50 -28.51 -4.22
N PRO A 507 -8.41 -29.60 -5.00
CA PRO A 507 -8.69 -29.57 -6.43
C PRO A 507 -10.14 -29.14 -6.69
N VAL A 508 -10.37 -28.48 -7.83
CA VAL A 508 -11.73 -28.10 -8.23
C VAL A 508 -12.50 -29.38 -8.61
N ALA A 509 -13.57 -29.67 -7.86
CA ALA A 509 -14.46 -30.81 -8.12
C ALA A 509 -15.52 -30.51 -9.20
#